data_AF-A0A4D8R3V3-F1
#
_entry.id   AF-A0A4D8R3V3-F1
#
_cell.length_a   1.000
_cell.length_b   1.000
_cell.length_c   1.000
_cell.angle_alpha   90.00
_cell.angle_beta   90.00
_cell.angle_gamma   90.00
#
_symmetry.space_group_name_H-M   'P 1'
#
loop_
_entity.id
_entity.type
_entity.pdbx_description
1 polymer ?
#
loop_
_entity_poly.entity_id
_entity_poly.type
_entity_poly.pdbx_seq_one_letter_code
_entity_poly.pdbx_strand_id
1 'polypeptide(L)'
;MGTMPSVLPVRTLTTIKAGWCTNGQCTAIADARHSRMQQRQRAEKGRGRAATMAISRADLFRGRFRSESLPSAEVQPSQAREARIGAACLSYTGTDCRMCGDHCDRGAIRFRPLGRGRWLPIIEEGNCTGCGDCAAVCPVKAMTMEVVAA
;
A
#
# COMPACT_ATOMS: atom_id res chain seq x y z
N MET A 1 16.26 -18.96 62.83
CA MET A 1 15.61 -20.21 63.26
C MET A 1 14.11 -20.01 63.15
N GLY A 2 13.42 -20.83 62.37
CA GLY A 2 12.00 -20.66 62.05
C GLY A 2 11.64 -21.51 60.85
N THR A 3 11.53 -22.80 61.10
CA THR A 3 11.20 -23.89 60.18
C THR A 3 9.80 -23.72 59.59
N MET A 4 9.67 -23.65 58.26
CA MET A 4 8.40 -23.88 57.56
C MET A 4 8.27 -25.37 57.24
N PRO A 5 7.17 -26.03 57.61
CA PRO A 5 6.94 -27.44 57.29
C PRO A 5 6.17 -27.64 55.99
N SER A 6 6.54 -28.76 55.35
CA SER A 6 5.70 -29.76 54.69
C SER A 6 4.70 -29.41 53.59
N VAL A 7 5.07 -29.81 52.37
CA VAL A 7 4.42 -30.80 51.49
C VAL A 7 2.90 -31.00 51.64
N LEU A 8 2.14 -30.83 50.55
CA LEU A 8 1.37 -31.90 49.91
C LEU A 8 0.83 -31.48 48.52
N PRO A 9 0.60 -32.45 47.61
CA PRO A 9 0.39 -32.25 46.18
C PRO A 9 -1.09 -32.21 45.81
N VAL A 10 -1.46 -31.43 44.79
CA VAL A 10 -2.77 -31.58 44.13
C VAL A 10 -2.56 -31.65 42.62
N ARG A 11 -2.53 -32.91 42.16
CA ARG A 11 -3.22 -33.45 40.97
C ARG A 11 -3.36 -32.50 39.78
N THR A 12 -2.48 -32.74 38.80
CA THR A 12 -2.77 -32.82 37.36
C THR A 12 -4.24 -32.64 36.98
N LEU A 13 -4.56 -31.49 36.38
CA LEU A 13 -5.72 -31.31 35.50
C LEU A 13 -5.24 -31.33 34.05
N THR A 14 -5.03 -32.55 33.57
CA THR A 14 -5.38 -32.99 32.21
C THR A 14 -6.86 -32.56 32.00
N THR A 15 -7.33 -31.91 30.94
CA THR A 15 -7.18 -32.27 29.53
C THR A 15 -7.72 -31.14 28.68
N ILE A 16 -6.91 -30.71 27.72
CA ILE A 16 -7.30 -29.95 26.55
C ILE A 16 -8.29 -30.80 25.73
N LYS A 17 -9.49 -30.25 25.51
CA LYS A 17 -10.43 -30.46 24.40
C LYS A 17 -10.00 -31.53 23.36
N ALA A 18 -10.35 -32.79 23.59
CA ALA A 18 -10.25 -33.87 22.62
C ALA A 18 -11.60 -34.60 22.51
N GLY A 19 -11.99 -34.92 21.27
CA GLY A 19 -13.32 -35.38 20.87
C GLY A 19 -13.82 -36.64 21.58
N TRP A 20 -15.14 -36.74 21.65
CA TRP A 20 -15.84 -37.89 22.22
C TRP A 20 -15.88 -39.03 21.21
N CYS A 21 -15.08 -40.06 21.46
CA CYS A 21 -15.20 -41.39 20.86
C CYS A 21 -15.51 -42.37 21.99
N THR A 22 -16.70 -42.95 22.03
CA THR A 22 -17.00 -44.10 22.90
C THR A 22 -17.40 -45.30 22.03
N ASN A 23 -16.76 -46.44 22.28
CA ASN A 23 -17.02 -47.76 21.67
C ASN A 23 -16.85 -47.90 20.15
N GLY A 24 -15.73 -47.41 19.60
CA GLY A 24 -15.11 -48.03 18.40
C GLY A 24 -15.91 -48.03 17.10
N GLN A 25 -17.05 -47.31 17.03
CA GLN A 25 -17.85 -47.16 15.81
C GLN A 25 -18.46 -45.75 15.78
N CYS A 26 -17.78 -44.82 15.07
CA CYS A 26 -18.39 -43.55 14.68
C CYS A 26 -19.45 -43.83 13.59
N THR A 27 -20.68 -44.11 13.99
CA THR A 27 -21.81 -44.14 13.05
C THR A 27 -22.43 -42.75 12.96
N ALA A 28 -21.83 -41.89 12.14
CA ALA A 28 -22.51 -40.70 11.66
C ALA A 28 -23.62 -41.16 10.70
N ILE A 29 -24.83 -41.34 11.24
CA ILE A 29 -26.04 -41.54 10.43
C ILE A 29 -26.34 -40.22 9.73
N ALA A 30 -26.00 -40.21 8.44
CA ALA A 30 -26.66 -39.52 7.35
C ALA A 30 -27.22 -38.11 7.60
N ASP A 31 -26.47 -37.10 7.14
CA ASP A 31 -27.06 -35.88 6.59
C ASP A 31 -26.79 -35.81 5.07
N ALA A 32 -27.28 -36.83 4.35
CA ALA A 32 -27.03 -37.04 2.91
C ALA A 32 -27.76 -36.02 1.99
N ARG A 33 -28.46 -35.02 2.54
CA ARG A 33 -28.96 -33.86 1.77
C ARG A 33 -28.00 -32.67 1.74
N HIS A 34 -27.12 -32.55 2.74
CA HIS A 34 -26.13 -31.46 2.79
C HIS A 34 -24.96 -31.65 1.80
N SER A 35 -24.66 -32.89 1.40
CA SER A 35 -23.50 -33.20 0.55
C SER A 35 -23.69 -32.78 -0.91
N ARG A 36 -24.92 -32.80 -1.45
CA ARG A 36 -25.21 -32.35 -2.83
C ARG A 36 -25.17 -30.84 -2.99
N MET A 37 -25.51 -30.08 -1.94
CA MET A 37 -25.47 -28.62 -1.95
C MET A 37 -24.04 -28.09 -1.78
N GLN A 38 -23.21 -28.74 -0.94
CA GLN A 38 -21.78 -28.41 -0.80
C GLN A 38 -20.94 -28.79 -2.04
N GLN A 39 -21.31 -29.84 -2.79
CA GLN A 39 -20.62 -30.19 -4.04
C GLN A 39 -20.87 -29.18 -5.17
N ARG A 40 -22.05 -28.55 -5.25
CA ARG A 40 -22.29 -27.43 -6.18
C ARG A 40 -21.40 -26.20 -5.85
N GLN A 41 -21.23 -25.88 -4.57
CA GLN A 41 -20.39 -24.75 -4.14
C GLN A 41 -18.89 -24.98 -4.36
N ARG A 42 -18.38 -26.22 -4.27
CA ARG A 42 -16.95 -26.52 -4.59
C ARG A 42 -16.63 -26.47 -6.08
N ALA A 43 -17.60 -26.72 -6.96
CA ALA A 43 -17.41 -26.61 -8.41
C ALA A 43 -17.31 -25.13 -8.88
N GLU A 44 -17.96 -24.21 -8.16
CA GLU A 44 -17.84 -22.76 -8.42
C GLU A 44 -16.62 -22.14 -7.75
N LYS A 45 -16.19 -22.67 -6.58
CA LYS A 45 -15.01 -22.23 -5.81
C LYS A 45 -13.68 -22.80 -6.34
N GLY A 46 -13.56 -22.89 -7.67
CA GLY A 46 -12.43 -23.51 -8.38
C GLY A 46 -11.98 -22.73 -9.62
N ARG A 47 -12.30 -21.43 -9.72
CA ARG A 47 -11.77 -20.55 -10.77
C ARG A 47 -11.26 -19.22 -10.24
N GLY A 48 -10.56 -19.28 -9.11
CA GLY A 48 -9.42 -18.40 -8.89
C GLY A 48 -8.31 -18.78 -9.87
N ARG A 49 -8.52 -18.53 -11.17
CA ARG A 49 -7.40 -18.46 -12.11
C ARG A 49 -6.58 -17.28 -11.63
N ALA A 50 -5.36 -17.56 -11.17
CA ALA A 50 -4.30 -16.58 -11.11
C ALA A 50 -4.33 -15.77 -12.40
N ALA A 51 -4.83 -14.54 -12.33
CA ALA A 51 -4.88 -13.64 -13.47
C ALA A 51 -3.50 -13.00 -13.65
N THR A 52 -2.50 -13.84 -13.91
CA THR A 52 -1.36 -13.41 -14.72
C THR A 52 -1.91 -13.33 -16.14
N MET A 53 -2.19 -12.09 -16.55
CA MET A 53 -2.92 -11.67 -17.74
C MET A 53 -2.51 -12.42 -19.03
N ALA A 54 -3.36 -13.32 -19.51
CA ALA A 54 -3.39 -13.71 -20.92
C ALA A 54 -4.42 -12.83 -21.62
N ILE A 55 -4.01 -11.66 -22.07
CA ILE A 55 -4.85 -10.79 -22.90
C ILE A 55 -5.15 -11.55 -24.21
N SER A 56 -6.41 -11.89 -24.46
CA SER A 56 -6.75 -12.56 -25.72
C SER A 56 -6.81 -11.54 -26.87
N ARG A 57 -6.44 -11.98 -28.08
CA ARG A 57 -6.53 -11.15 -29.30
C ARG A 57 -7.94 -10.58 -29.51
N ALA A 58 -8.98 -11.34 -29.14
CA ALA A 58 -10.37 -10.91 -29.26
C ALA A 58 -10.78 -9.83 -28.23
N ASP A 59 -10.05 -9.70 -27.12
CA ASP A 59 -10.27 -8.63 -26.13
C ASP A 59 -9.60 -7.32 -26.58
N LEU A 60 -8.47 -7.44 -27.29
CA LEU A 60 -7.82 -6.31 -27.98
C LEU A 60 -8.76 -5.67 -29.02
N PHE A 61 -9.39 -6.49 -29.88
CA PHE A 61 -10.27 -6.01 -30.95
C PHE A 61 -11.59 -5.41 -30.46
N ARG A 62 -12.11 -5.87 -29.31
CA ARG A 62 -13.38 -5.38 -28.75
C ARG A 62 -13.23 -4.18 -27.82
N GLY A 63 -12.03 -3.60 -27.74
CA GLY A 63 -11.76 -2.43 -26.89
C GLY A 63 -12.01 -2.67 -25.40
N ARG A 64 -12.01 -3.93 -24.94
CA ARG A 64 -12.28 -4.29 -23.54
C ARG A 64 -11.00 -4.23 -22.70
N PHE A 65 -10.29 -3.11 -22.82
CA PHE A 65 -9.19 -2.77 -21.94
C PHE A 65 -9.76 -2.16 -20.66
N ARG A 66 -10.10 -3.01 -19.68
CA ARG A 66 -10.38 -2.50 -18.33
C ARG A 66 -9.06 -2.09 -17.68
N SER A 67 -8.77 -0.79 -17.72
CA SER A 67 -7.92 -0.17 -16.70
C SER A 67 -8.74 -0.05 -15.42
N GLU A 68 -8.78 -1.11 -14.61
CA GLU A 68 -9.19 -1.00 -13.20
C GLU A 68 -7.98 -0.48 -12.39
N SER A 69 -7.59 0.77 -12.65
CA SER A 69 -6.76 1.54 -11.74
C SER A 69 -7.69 2.14 -10.68
N LEU A 70 -7.91 1.41 -9.58
CA LEU A 70 -8.38 2.03 -8.34
C LEU A 70 -7.22 2.92 -7.86
N PRO A 71 -7.37 4.26 -7.80
CA PRO A 71 -6.38 5.06 -7.12
C PRO A 71 -6.42 4.70 -5.64
N SER A 72 -5.26 4.22 -5.19
CA SER A 72 -4.93 3.88 -3.83
C SER A 72 -5.20 5.06 -2.91
N ALA A 73 -5.94 4.80 -1.84
CA ALA A 73 -5.90 5.44 -0.53
C ALA A 73 -6.00 6.97 -0.47
N GLU A 74 -7.12 7.41 0.09
CA GLU A 74 -7.26 8.64 0.86
C GLU A 74 -5.99 8.93 1.68
N VAL A 75 -5.44 10.13 1.45
CA VAL A 75 -4.24 10.66 2.11
C VAL A 75 -4.54 10.87 3.60
N GLN A 76 -4.17 9.91 4.43
CA GLN A 76 -4.12 10.08 5.89
C GLN A 76 -2.99 11.06 6.23
N PRO A 77 -3.23 12.11 7.05
CA PRO A 77 -2.26 13.17 7.28
C PRO A 77 -1.23 12.72 8.32
N SER A 78 -0.29 11.86 7.91
CA SER A 78 0.95 11.70 8.66
C SER A 78 1.88 12.84 8.23
N GLN A 79 1.96 13.89 9.06
CA GLN A 79 2.87 15.05 8.96
C GLN A 79 2.88 15.77 7.60
N ALA A 80 2.33 16.99 7.55
CA ALA A 80 2.41 17.83 6.36
C ALA A 80 3.88 18.08 6.01
N ARG A 81 4.26 17.72 4.78
CA ARG A 81 5.61 17.92 4.25
C ARG A 81 5.53 18.80 3.03
N GLU A 82 6.51 19.68 2.89
CA GLU A 82 6.63 20.56 1.76
C GLU A 82 8.02 20.45 1.12
N ALA A 83 8.05 20.60 -0.19
CA ALA A 83 9.29 20.67 -0.93
C ALA A 83 9.99 22.03 -0.69
N ARG A 84 11.32 22.03 -0.70
CA ARG A 84 12.16 23.23 -0.57
C ARG A 84 13.24 23.22 -1.65
N ILE A 85 13.49 24.38 -2.24
CA ILE A 85 14.48 24.56 -3.32
C ILE A 85 15.75 25.18 -2.72
N GLY A 86 16.85 24.44 -2.78
CA GLY A 86 18.18 24.88 -2.36
C GLY A 86 18.90 25.75 -3.40
N ALA A 87 19.95 26.43 -2.93
CA ALA A 87 20.73 27.38 -3.73
C ALA A 87 21.47 26.74 -4.93
N ALA A 88 21.67 25.42 -4.93
CA ALA A 88 22.32 24.69 -6.02
C ALA A 88 21.42 24.46 -7.25
N CYS A 89 20.19 25.00 -7.26
CA CYS A 89 19.26 24.84 -8.39
C CYS A 89 19.84 25.44 -9.69
N LEU A 90 19.92 24.60 -10.73
CA LEU A 90 20.44 24.99 -12.05
C LEU A 90 19.63 26.13 -12.70
N SER A 91 18.34 26.25 -12.39
CA SER A 91 17.47 27.32 -12.89
C SER A 91 17.93 28.72 -12.44
N TYR A 92 18.63 28.80 -11.30
CA TYR A 92 19.20 30.06 -10.81
C TYR A 92 20.40 30.54 -11.62
N THR A 93 21.14 29.65 -12.29
CA THR A 93 22.41 29.96 -12.97
C THR A 93 22.29 30.12 -14.49
N GLY A 94 21.07 30.07 -15.02
CA GLY A 94 20.80 30.32 -16.45
C GLY A 94 20.62 29.04 -17.29
N THR A 95 20.65 27.88 -16.64
CA THR A 95 20.27 26.61 -17.27
C THR A 95 18.74 26.45 -17.21
N ASP A 96 18.09 26.16 -18.34
CA ASP A 96 16.65 25.90 -18.40
C ASP A 96 16.31 24.49 -17.88
N CYS A 97 16.54 24.25 -16.59
CA CYS A 97 16.19 23.02 -15.90
C CYS A 97 14.78 23.16 -15.28
N ARG A 98 13.85 22.28 -15.65
CA ARG A 98 12.47 22.26 -15.15
C ARG A 98 11.97 20.91 -14.65
N MET A 99 12.87 19.93 -14.52
CA MET A 99 12.51 18.56 -14.16
C MET A 99 11.61 18.47 -12.91
N CYS A 100 11.86 19.28 -11.88
CA CYS A 100 10.99 19.25 -10.71
C CYS A 100 9.54 19.68 -11.02
N GLY A 101 9.32 20.66 -11.89
CA GLY A 101 7.98 21.06 -12.33
C GLY A 101 7.35 20.05 -13.28
N ASP A 102 8.14 19.49 -14.20
CA ASP A 102 7.67 18.50 -15.18
C ASP A 102 7.20 17.20 -14.50
N HIS A 103 7.80 16.85 -13.36
CA HIS A 103 7.43 15.69 -12.53
C HIS A 103 6.50 16.02 -11.36
N CYS A 104 5.97 17.25 -11.29
CA CYS A 104 5.00 17.63 -10.27
C CYS A 104 3.59 17.46 -10.81
N ASP A 105 2.97 16.30 -10.57
CA ASP A 105 1.60 16.00 -11.01
C ASP A 105 0.56 17.01 -10.49
N ARG A 106 0.83 17.61 -9.31
CA ARG A 106 -0.04 18.62 -8.69
C ARG A 106 0.16 20.02 -9.28
N GLY A 107 1.20 20.24 -10.08
CA GLY A 107 1.53 21.56 -10.63
C GLY A 107 1.91 22.59 -9.56
N ALA A 108 2.43 22.15 -8.42
CA ALA A 108 2.78 23.01 -7.29
C ALA A 108 4.04 23.87 -7.54
N ILE A 109 4.83 23.57 -8.57
CA ILE A 109 6.09 24.27 -8.86
C ILE A 109 5.92 25.14 -10.12
N ARG A 110 6.06 26.46 -9.96
CA ARG A 110 6.00 27.45 -11.03
C ARG A 110 7.37 28.03 -11.33
N PHE A 111 7.62 28.37 -12.58
CA PHE A 111 8.86 29.02 -13.00
C PHE A 111 8.58 30.44 -13.48
N ARG A 112 9.07 31.44 -12.73
CA ARG A 112 9.01 32.85 -13.14
C ARG A 112 10.28 33.23 -13.90
N PRO A 113 10.19 33.83 -15.09
CA PRO A 113 11.38 34.27 -15.83
C PRO A 113 12.03 35.46 -15.10
N LEU A 114 13.36 35.40 -14.90
CA LEU A 114 14.16 36.50 -14.34
C LEU A 114 15.02 37.21 -15.40
N GLY A 115 15.03 36.70 -16.64
CA GLY A 115 15.89 37.18 -17.72
C GLY A 115 17.28 36.52 -17.74
N ARG A 116 18.03 36.74 -18.82
CA ARG A 116 19.37 36.13 -19.05
C ARG A 116 19.36 34.59 -18.93
N GLY A 117 18.28 33.94 -19.35
CA GLY A 117 18.10 32.49 -19.28
C GLY A 117 17.81 31.95 -17.88
N ARG A 118 17.72 32.81 -16.85
CA ARG A 118 17.45 32.39 -15.46
C ARG A 118 15.96 32.32 -15.19
N TRP A 119 15.59 31.34 -14.39
CA TRP A 119 14.22 31.10 -13.94
C TRP A 119 14.19 30.96 -12.42
N LEU A 120 13.20 31.59 -11.80
CA LEU A 120 12.91 31.46 -10.38
C LEU A 120 11.84 30.38 -10.19
N PRO A 121 12.22 29.17 -9.75
CA PRO A 121 11.26 28.19 -9.28
C PRO A 121 10.59 28.68 -7.98
N ILE A 122 9.28 28.52 -7.90
CA ILE A 122 8.42 28.92 -6.77
C ILE A 122 7.49 27.76 -6.47
N ILE A 123 7.35 27.45 -5.19
CA ILE A 123 6.44 26.40 -4.71
C ILE A 123 5.17 27.09 -4.20
N GLU A 124 4.04 26.65 -4.71
CA GLU A 124 2.72 27.03 -4.21
C GLU A 124 2.36 26.05 -3.08
N GLU A 125 2.56 26.47 -1.83
CA GLU A 125 2.48 25.63 -0.63
C GLU A 125 1.15 24.84 -0.55
N GLY A 126 0.02 25.49 -0.90
CA GLY A 126 -1.31 24.87 -0.90
C GLY A 126 -1.53 23.77 -1.95
N ASN A 127 -0.66 23.66 -2.94
CA ASN A 127 -0.71 22.63 -3.98
C ASN A 127 0.32 21.51 -3.76
N CYS A 128 1.32 21.73 -2.90
CA CYS A 128 2.33 20.73 -2.59
C CYS A 128 1.78 19.68 -1.63
N THR A 129 1.76 18.40 -2.06
CA THR A 129 1.30 17.29 -1.22
C THR A 129 2.42 16.62 -0.43
N GLY A 130 3.66 17.05 -0.63
CA GLY A 130 4.81 16.42 0.00
C GLY A 130 5.22 15.06 -0.60
N CYS A 131 4.78 14.71 -1.82
CA CYS A 131 5.06 13.40 -2.44
C CYS A 131 6.55 13.11 -2.67
N GLY A 132 7.37 14.13 -2.93
CA GLY A 132 8.81 13.99 -3.10
C GLY A 132 9.29 13.63 -4.51
N ASP A 133 8.41 13.51 -5.51
CA ASP A 133 8.80 13.17 -6.89
C ASP A 133 9.84 14.16 -7.45
N CYS A 134 9.62 15.46 -7.20
CA CYS A 134 10.54 16.52 -7.57
C CYS A 134 11.95 16.35 -6.96
N ALA A 135 12.05 15.81 -5.74
CA ALA A 135 13.32 15.55 -5.09
C ALA A 135 14.04 14.33 -5.68
N ALA A 136 13.28 13.30 -6.06
CA ALA A 136 13.82 12.09 -6.67
C ALA A 136 14.44 12.34 -8.06
N VAL A 137 13.85 13.23 -8.86
CA VAL A 137 14.32 13.52 -10.24
C VAL A 137 15.36 14.63 -10.32
N CYS A 138 15.66 15.32 -9.21
CA CYS A 138 16.58 16.46 -9.24
C CYS A 138 18.03 16.00 -9.49
N PRO A 139 18.67 16.39 -10.61
CA PRO A 139 19.97 15.85 -11.02
C PRO A 139 21.11 16.33 -10.11
N VAL A 140 20.91 17.50 -9.50
CA VAL A 140 21.86 18.15 -8.58
C VAL A 140 21.42 18.05 -7.12
N LYS A 141 20.34 17.30 -6.83
CA LYS A 141 19.79 17.12 -5.48
C LYS A 141 19.55 18.45 -4.74
N ALA A 142 19.14 19.48 -5.46
CA ALA A 142 18.83 20.80 -4.89
C ALA A 142 17.45 20.85 -4.22
N MET A 143 16.66 19.77 -4.27
CA MET A 143 15.34 19.69 -3.68
C MET A 143 15.38 18.91 -2.37
N THR A 144 14.75 19.44 -1.31
CA THR A 144 14.59 18.77 -0.01
C THR A 144 13.11 18.69 0.38
N MET A 145 12.76 17.75 1.25
CA MET A 145 11.41 17.60 1.81
C MET A 145 11.44 17.91 3.30
N GLU A 146 10.79 18.99 3.71
CA GLU A 146 10.78 19.49 5.07
C GLU A 146 9.39 19.32 5.68
N VAL A 147 9.32 19.11 7.00
CA VAL A 147 8.05 19.06 7.72
C VAL A 147 7.58 20.49 7.95
N VAL A 148 6.33 20.78 7.60
CA VAL A 148 5.69 22.08 7.84
C VAL A 148 4.67 21.95 8.97
N ALA A 149 4.64 22.93 9.86
CA ALA A 149 3.60 23.03 10.88
C ALA A 149 2.32 23.53 10.21
N ALA A 150 1.23 22.78 10.39
CA ALA A 150 -0.10 23.11 9.87
C ALA A 150 -0.79 24.18 10.71
#